data_AF-A0A948XZE0-F1
#
_entry.id   AF-A0A948XZE0-F1
#
_cell.length_a   1.000
_cell.length_b   1.000
_cell.length_c   1.000
_cell.angle_alpha   90.00
_cell.angle_beta   90.00
_cell.angle_gamma   90.00
#
_symmetry.space_group_name_H-M   'P 1'
#
loop_
_entity.id
_entity.type
_entity.pdbx_description
1 polymer ?
#
loop_
_entity_poly.entity_id
_entity_poly.type
_entity_poly.pdbx_seq_one_letter_code
_entity_poly.pdbx_strand_id
1 'polypeptide(L)'
;MRLFILLVKHINSAIRKPTRRVRVYLANKERALDFVYARVALYNEIYNFNFNRISVKNQKTRWGSCSEKGNLNFNYRIVLLPIEMADYIIVHELCHLGELNHSPKFWNLVAKTMPNYLEIRKRLFFLRHFW
;
A
#
# COMPACT_ATOMS: atom_id res chain seq x y z
N MET A 1 33.41 -9.43 -38.49
CA MET A 1 32.81 -8.21 -37.88
C MET A 1 31.36 -7.89 -38.30
N ARG A 2 30.77 -8.49 -39.35
CA ARG A 2 29.39 -8.19 -39.79
C ARG A 2 28.28 -9.09 -39.22
N LEU A 3 28.61 -10.29 -38.71
CA LEU A 3 27.60 -11.19 -38.10
C LEU A 3 27.18 -10.78 -36.68
N PHE A 4 28.04 -10.08 -35.92
CA PHE A 4 27.76 -9.71 -34.53
C PHE A 4 26.78 -8.52 -34.40
N ILE A 5 26.78 -7.61 -35.37
CA ILE A 5 25.95 -6.40 -35.37
C ILE A 5 24.47 -6.71 -35.70
N LEU A 6 24.21 -7.74 -36.51
CA LEU A 6 22.84 -8.16 -36.85
C LEU A 6 22.13 -8.85 -35.68
N LEU A 7 22.87 -9.58 -34.82
CA LEU A 7 22.30 -10.22 -33.63
C LEU A 7 21.82 -9.18 -32.60
N VAL A 8 22.60 -8.11 -32.37
CA VAL A 8 22.25 -7.04 -31.42
C VAL A 8 21.07 -6.19 -31.92
N LYS A 9 20.90 -6.03 -33.24
CA LYS A 9 19.74 -5.30 -33.81
C LYS A 9 18.43 -6.07 -33.70
N HIS A 10 18.46 -7.41 -33.73
CA HIS A 10 17.26 -8.24 -33.57
C HIS A 10 16.82 -8.44 -32.11
N ILE A 11 17.74 -8.31 -31.14
CA ILE A 11 17.41 -8.39 -29.71
C ILE A 11 16.70 -7.10 -29.24
N ASN A 12 17.06 -5.94 -29.80
CA ASN A 12 16.53 -4.64 -29.38
C ASN A 12 15.08 -4.35 -29.81
N SER A 13 14.53 -5.06 -30.81
CA SER A 13 13.14 -4.86 -31.27
C SER A 13 12.10 -5.57 -30.41
N ALA A 14 12.50 -6.52 -29.56
CA ALA A 14 11.61 -7.32 -28.73
C ALA A 14 11.34 -6.71 -27.33
N ILE A 15 12.11 -5.71 -26.89
CA ILE A 15 11.90 -5.06 -25.59
C ILE A 15 10.86 -3.96 -25.74
N ARG A 16 9.57 -4.32 -25.57
CA ARG A 16 8.49 -3.33 -25.47
C ARG A 16 8.77 -2.39 -24.29
N LYS A 17 8.92 -1.09 -24.56
CA LYS A 17 9.03 -0.08 -23.50
C LYS A 17 7.83 -0.18 -22.55
N PRO A 18 8.03 -0.11 -21.22
CA PRO A 18 6.93 -0.22 -20.27
C PRO A 18 5.92 0.91 -20.46
N THR A 19 4.63 0.60 -20.26
CA THR A 19 3.52 1.56 -20.34
C THR A 19 3.67 2.65 -19.26
N ARG A 20 3.01 3.81 -19.45
CA ARG A 20 3.02 4.91 -18.46
C ARG A 20 2.65 4.44 -17.06
N ARG A 21 1.62 3.59 -16.95
CA ARG A 21 1.13 3.04 -15.67
C ARG A 21 2.20 2.17 -14.97
N VAL A 22 2.95 1.39 -15.74
CA VAL A 22 4.04 0.56 -15.20
C VAL A 22 5.19 1.44 -14.73
N ARG A 23 5.57 2.47 -15.50
CA ARG A 23 6.63 3.41 -15.11
C ARG A 23 6.30 4.15 -13.82
N VAL A 24 5.09 4.70 -13.71
CA VAL A 24 4.65 5.42 -12.50
C VAL A 24 4.67 4.50 -11.27
N TYR A 25 4.22 3.26 -11.43
CA TYR A 25 4.30 2.27 -10.36
C TYR A 25 5.75 1.99 -9.96
N LEU A 26 6.63 1.67 -10.91
CA LEU A 26 8.04 1.37 -10.62
C LEU A 26 8.74 2.54 -9.93
N ALA A 27 8.46 3.77 -10.36
CA ALA A 27 9.04 4.99 -9.78
C ALA A 27 8.57 5.29 -8.35
N ASN A 28 7.42 4.75 -7.91
CA ASN A 28 6.85 5.04 -6.59
C ASN A 28 6.85 3.84 -5.65
N LYS A 29 7.06 2.61 -6.15
CA LYS A 29 6.91 1.39 -5.36
C LYS A 29 7.85 1.35 -4.15
N GLU A 30 9.12 1.68 -4.35
CA GLU A 30 10.14 1.66 -3.30
C GLU A 30 9.86 2.72 -2.24
N ARG A 31 9.65 3.98 -2.66
CA ARG A 31 9.22 5.06 -1.76
C ARG A 31 7.95 4.71 -0.97
N ALA A 32 7.00 4.03 -1.60
CA ALA A 32 5.79 3.57 -0.93
C ALA A 32 6.04 2.44 0.06
N LEU A 33 6.99 1.55 -0.23
CA LEU A 33 7.37 0.49 0.68
C LEU A 33 8.03 1.07 1.92
N ASP A 34 9.01 1.96 1.75
CA ASP A 34 9.73 2.61 2.84
C ASP A 34 8.79 3.44 3.72
N PHE A 35 7.91 4.22 3.07
CA PHE A 35 6.89 4.99 3.75
C PHE A 35 5.98 4.09 4.60
N VAL A 36 5.44 3.01 4.01
CA VAL A 36 4.56 2.10 4.74
C VAL A 36 5.29 1.44 5.91
N TYR A 37 6.53 0.96 5.71
CA TYR A 37 7.30 0.36 6.80
C TYR A 37 7.50 1.33 7.96
N ALA A 38 7.89 2.57 7.69
CA ALA A 38 8.11 3.58 8.71
C ALA A 38 6.82 3.88 9.50
N ARG A 39 5.68 4.03 8.81
CA ARG A 39 4.40 4.31 9.47
C ARG A 39 3.86 3.09 10.23
N VAL A 40 3.99 1.88 9.68
CA VAL A 40 3.60 0.65 10.40
C VAL A 40 4.44 0.52 11.67
N ALA A 41 5.76 0.71 11.61
CA ALA A 41 6.62 0.66 12.78
C ALA A 41 6.17 1.65 13.85
N LEU A 42 5.97 2.92 13.47
CA LEU A 42 5.51 3.98 14.36
C LEU A 42 4.20 3.62 15.09
N TYR A 43 3.16 3.22 14.35
CA TYR A 43 1.87 2.92 14.99
C TYR A 43 1.91 1.60 15.76
N ASN A 44 2.72 0.63 15.33
CA ASN A 44 2.82 -0.66 15.99
C ASN A 44 3.53 -0.57 17.35
N GLU A 45 4.24 0.52 17.67
CA GLU A 45 4.72 0.80 19.03
C GLU A 45 3.56 0.84 20.05
N ILE A 46 2.36 1.24 19.62
CA ILE A 46 1.17 1.36 20.47
C ILE A 46 0.39 0.04 20.54
N TYR A 47 0.35 -0.70 19.44
CA TYR A 47 -0.45 -1.92 19.33
C TYR A 47 0.31 -3.19 19.73
N ASN A 48 1.62 -3.21 19.48
CA ASN A 48 2.49 -4.36 19.68
C ASN A 48 1.99 -5.65 19.00
N PHE A 49 1.53 -5.54 17.74
CA PHE A 49 1.08 -6.69 16.96
C PHE A 49 2.23 -7.36 16.21
N ASN A 50 2.09 -8.67 15.97
CA ASN A 50 2.95 -9.42 15.08
C ASN A 50 2.34 -9.43 13.67
N PHE A 51 3.17 -9.20 12.65
CA PHE A 51 2.78 -9.36 11.24
C PHE A 51 3.83 -10.19 10.49
N ASN A 52 3.41 -10.82 9.41
CA ASN A 52 4.29 -11.69 8.61
C ASN A 52 5.13 -10.89 7.62
N ARG A 53 4.47 -10.06 6.79
CA ARG A 53 5.16 -9.22 5.81
C ARG A 53 4.33 -8.01 5.42
N ILE A 54 5.02 -7.00 4.93
CA ILE A 54 4.44 -5.84 4.25
C ILE A 54 4.72 -5.95 2.75
N SER A 55 3.74 -5.59 1.92
CA SER A 55 3.89 -5.61 0.46
C SER A 55 3.17 -4.43 -0.18
N VAL A 56 3.83 -3.81 -1.16
CA VAL A 56 3.26 -2.73 -1.98
C VAL A 56 2.95 -3.24 -3.38
N LYS A 57 1.71 -2.98 -3.86
CA LYS A 57 1.14 -3.51 -5.11
C LYS A 57 0.46 -2.41 -5.94
N ASN A 58 0.23 -2.68 -7.23
CA ASN A 58 -0.57 -1.82 -8.12
C ASN A 58 -2.02 -2.32 -8.20
N GLN A 59 -2.72 -2.34 -7.06
CA GLN A 59 -4.10 -2.80 -7.00
C GLN A 59 -5.05 -1.82 -7.70
N LYS A 60 -6.13 -2.38 -8.29
CA LYS A 60 -7.16 -1.62 -8.99
C LYS A 60 -8.35 -1.26 -8.12
N THR A 61 -8.57 -1.98 -7.02
CA THR A 61 -9.84 -2.01 -6.27
C THR A 61 -9.69 -1.85 -4.75
N ARG A 62 -8.49 -1.59 -4.23
CA ARG A 62 -8.28 -1.35 -2.79
C ARG A 62 -7.04 -0.52 -2.49
N TRP A 63 -7.06 0.12 -1.33
CA TRP A 63 -5.94 0.87 -0.75
C TRP A 63 -5.03 -0.03 0.08
N GLY A 64 -5.61 -1.00 0.78
CA GLY A 64 -4.89 -1.99 1.55
C GLY A 64 -5.66 -3.31 1.70
N SER A 65 -5.03 -4.28 2.34
CA SER A 65 -5.69 -5.47 2.89
C SER A 65 -4.77 -6.22 3.85
N CYS A 66 -5.30 -6.69 4.97
CA CYS A 66 -4.70 -7.69 5.83
C CYS A 66 -5.28 -9.09 5.54
N SER A 67 -4.43 -10.12 5.53
CA SER A 67 -4.89 -11.53 5.53
C SER A 67 -4.85 -12.11 6.93
N GLU A 68 -5.61 -13.18 7.21
CA GLU A 68 -5.55 -13.93 8.48
C GLU A 68 -4.12 -14.37 8.89
N LYS A 69 -3.24 -14.63 7.91
CA LYS A 69 -1.82 -14.94 8.14
C LYS A 69 -0.94 -13.72 8.51
N GLY A 70 -1.53 -12.56 8.78
CA GLY A 70 -0.82 -11.31 9.09
C GLY A 70 -0.04 -10.70 7.93
N ASN A 71 -0.45 -10.91 6.67
CA ASN A 71 0.17 -10.24 5.52
C ASN A 71 -0.51 -8.89 5.29
N LEU A 72 0.22 -7.80 5.47
CA LEU A 72 -0.24 -6.45 5.19
C LEU A 72 0.10 -6.09 3.74
N ASN A 73 -0.91 -5.66 2.98
CA ASN A 73 -0.75 -5.26 1.59
C ASN A 73 -1.25 -3.83 1.43
N PHE A 74 -0.55 -3.03 0.64
CA PHE A 74 -0.89 -1.64 0.37
C PHE A 74 -0.78 -1.30 -1.11
N ASN A 75 -1.55 -0.34 -1.56
CA ASN A 75 -1.46 0.24 -2.89
C ASN A 75 -0.30 1.23 -2.94
N TYR A 76 0.54 1.19 -3.98
CA TYR A 76 1.64 2.16 -4.13
C TYR A 76 1.16 3.61 -4.18
N ARG A 77 -0.10 3.86 -4.56
CA ARG A 77 -0.67 5.21 -4.58
C ARG A 77 -0.84 5.82 -3.19
N ILE A 78 -0.64 5.06 -2.12
CA ILE A 78 -0.75 5.55 -0.74
C ILE A 78 0.15 6.77 -0.49
N VAL A 79 1.33 6.82 -1.14
CA VAL A 79 2.25 7.95 -1.03
C VAL A 79 1.87 9.18 -1.85
N LEU A 80 0.76 9.11 -2.57
CA LEU A 80 0.16 10.24 -3.30
C LEU A 80 -1.01 10.85 -2.52
N LEU A 81 -1.40 10.26 -1.39
CA LEU A 81 -2.45 10.78 -0.53
C LEU A 81 -1.89 11.82 0.45
N PRO A 82 -2.74 12.73 0.95
CA PRO A 82 -2.46 13.46 2.18
C PRO A 82 -2.04 12.50 3.30
N ILE A 83 -1.06 12.90 4.10
CA ILE A 83 -0.41 12.04 5.11
C ILE A 83 -1.43 11.39 6.05
N GLU A 84 -2.39 12.17 6.56
CA GLU A 84 -3.46 11.72 7.44
C GLU A 84 -4.35 10.61 6.85
N MET A 85 -4.58 10.63 5.54
CA MET A 85 -5.37 9.60 4.86
C MET A 85 -4.55 8.33 4.65
N ALA A 86 -3.27 8.48 4.31
CA ALA A 86 -2.33 7.37 4.20
C ALA A 86 -2.18 6.66 5.56
N ASP A 87 -2.04 7.43 6.63
CA ASP A 87 -1.95 6.94 8.00
C ASP A 87 -3.18 6.18 8.43
N TYR A 88 -4.37 6.71 8.13
CA TYR A 88 -5.61 6.01 8.41
C TYR A 88 -5.71 4.65 7.70
N ILE A 89 -5.32 4.56 6.42
CA ILE A 89 -5.28 3.29 5.70
C ILE A 89 -4.30 2.32 6.37
N ILE A 90 -3.11 2.80 6.77
CA ILE A 90 -2.08 1.97 7.42
C ILE A 90 -2.57 1.45 8.77
N VAL A 91 -3.12 2.34 9.61
CA VAL A 91 -3.71 1.98 10.91
C VAL A 91 -4.87 1.00 10.72
N HIS A 92 -5.73 1.21 9.73
CA HIS A 92 -6.84 0.30 9.44
C HIS A 92 -6.37 -1.12 9.17
N GLU A 93 -5.42 -1.29 8.24
CA GLU A 93 -4.89 -2.62 7.92
C GLU A 93 -4.09 -3.23 9.08
N LEU A 94 -3.41 -2.39 9.87
CA LEU A 94 -2.68 -2.84 11.05
C LEU A 94 -3.64 -3.35 12.13
N CYS A 95 -4.76 -2.65 12.37
CA CYS A 95 -5.78 -3.06 13.34
C CYS A 95 -6.45 -4.40 12.96
N HIS A 96 -6.42 -4.79 11.68
CA HIS A 96 -6.89 -6.11 11.28
C HIS A 96 -6.05 -7.26 11.83
N LEU A 97 -4.83 -7.02 12.33
CA LEU A 97 -4.06 -8.03 13.07
C LEU A 97 -4.67 -8.35 14.44
N GLY A 98 -5.40 -7.40 15.04
CA GLY A 98 -6.07 -7.58 16.33
C GLY A 98 -7.54 -8.00 16.18
N GLU A 99 -8.22 -7.56 15.13
CA GLU A 99 -9.63 -7.89 14.86
C GLU A 99 -9.91 -7.89 13.35
N LEU A 100 -10.22 -9.05 12.77
CA LEU A 100 -10.32 -9.21 11.31
C LEU A 100 -11.58 -8.59 10.68
N ASN A 101 -12.64 -8.39 11.47
CA ASN A 101 -13.90 -7.79 11.01
C ASN A 101 -14.01 -6.33 11.49
N HIS A 102 -14.93 -5.56 10.93
CA HIS A 102 -15.17 -4.17 11.33
C HIS A 102 -16.14 -4.05 12.54
N SER A 103 -16.00 -4.91 13.54
CA SER A 103 -16.79 -4.85 14.78
C SER A 103 -16.46 -3.61 15.63
N PRO A 104 -17.24 -3.32 16.69
CA PRO A 104 -16.88 -2.26 17.63
C PRO A 104 -15.46 -2.39 18.21
N LYS A 105 -14.96 -3.62 18.42
CA LYS A 105 -13.58 -3.84 18.88
C LYS A 105 -12.55 -3.31 17.88
N PHE A 106 -12.76 -3.56 16.59
CA PHE A 106 -11.90 -3.02 15.54
C PHE A 106 -11.88 -1.50 15.54
N TRP A 107 -13.05 -0.86 15.59
CA TRP A 107 -13.12 0.60 15.59
C TRP A 107 -12.52 1.22 16.85
N ASN A 108 -12.63 0.54 17.99
CA ASN A 108 -11.92 0.94 19.21
C ASN A 108 -10.40 0.87 19.02
N LEU A 109 -9.85 -0.14 18.35
CA LEU A 109 -8.41 -0.20 18.03
C LEU A 109 -7.99 0.96 17.13
N VAL A 110 -8.75 1.25 16.08
CA VAL A 110 -8.46 2.39 15.18
C VAL A 110 -8.46 3.71 15.95
N ALA A 111 -9.47 3.93 16.80
CA ALA A 111 -9.62 5.16 17.56
C ALA A 111 -8.49 5.44 18.55
N LYS A 112 -7.74 4.41 18.99
CA LYS A 112 -6.59 4.57 19.91
C LYS A 112 -5.51 5.51 19.36
N THR A 113 -5.27 5.46 18.05
CA THR A 113 -4.22 6.26 17.39
C THR A 113 -4.79 7.32 16.47
N MET A 114 -6.02 7.12 15.99
CA MET A 114 -6.68 8.02 15.05
C MET A 114 -8.09 8.39 15.57
N PRO A 115 -8.22 9.22 16.61
CA PRO A 115 -9.52 9.55 17.20
C PRO A 115 -10.47 10.26 16.22
N ASN A 116 -9.94 10.95 15.21
CA ASN A 116 -10.70 11.62 14.14
C ASN A 116 -10.96 10.74 12.90
N TYR A 117 -10.81 9.41 13.00
CA TYR A 117 -10.88 8.50 11.85
C TYR A 117 -12.18 8.59 11.04
N LEU A 118 -13.31 8.95 11.67
CA LEU A 118 -14.61 9.08 10.99
C LEU A 118 -14.59 10.18 9.91
N GLU A 119 -13.94 11.32 10.22
CA GLU A 119 -13.80 12.42 9.26
C GLU A 119 -12.88 12.03 8.10
N ILE A 120 -11.75 11.39 8.41
CA ILE A 120 -10.79 10.92 7.41
C ILE A 120 -11.45 9.88 6.50
N ARG A 121 -12.20 8.93 7.07
CA ARG A 121 -12.95 7.92 6.33
C ARG A 121 -13.97 8.57 5.40
N LYS A 122 -14.70 9.58 5.87
CA LYS A 122 -15.66 10.34 5.04
C LYS A 122 -14.95 11.02 3.87
N ARG A 123 -13.79 11.65 4.09
CA ARG A 123 -12.99 12.28 3.02
C ARG A 123 -12.46 11.27 2.01
N LEU A 124 -11.99 10.10 2.46
CA LEU A 124 -11.55 9.01 1.58
C LEU A 124 -12.67 8.43 0.73
N PHE A 125 -13.90 8.35 1.27
CA PHE A 125 -15.07 7.91 0.51
C PHE A 125 -15.31 8.80 -0.72
N PHE A 126 -15.17 10.13 -0.58
CA PHE A 126 -15.33 11.08 -1.69
C PHE A 126 -14.25 10.95 -2.79
N LEU A 127 -13.09 10.35 -2.51
CA LEU A 127 -12.03 10.10 -3.49
C LEU A 127 -12.29 8.88 -4.40
N ARG A 128 -13.51 8.30 -4.36
CA ARG A 128 -14.00 7.11 -5.09
C ARG A 128 -13.29 5.81 -4.67
N HIS A 129 -13.93 5.15 -3.70
CA HIS A 129 -13.93 3.74 -3.28
C HIS A 129 -12.71 2.86 -3.50
N PHE A 130 -12.19 2.34 -2.38
CA PHE A 130 -11.26 1.23 -2.26
C PHE A 130 -11.21 0.76 -0.78
N TRP A 131 -12.38 0.43 -0.22
CA TRP A 131 -12.54 -0.37 1.00
C TRP A 131 -13.16 -1.71 0.57
#